data_AF-A0A2E4YZ24-F1
#
_entry.id   AF-A0A2E4YZ24-F1
#
_cell.length_a   1.000
_cell.length_b   1.000
_cell.length_c   1.000
_cell.angle_alpha   90.00
_cell.angle_beta   90.00
_cell.angle_gamma   90.00
#
_symmetry.space_group_name_H-M   'P 1'
#
loop_
_entity.id
_entity.type
_entity.pdbx_description
1 polymer ?
#
loop_
_entity_poly.entity_id
_entity_poly.type
_entity_poly.pdbx_seq_one_letter_code
_entity_poly.pdbx_strand_id
1 'polypeptide(L)'
;MERGCPISLGVRDFRETAPEASARAAESFTKLVEFLAGEFGRSGQRPSQALSRARSLIAEWQGGIALAHAFSDMTILAESFRRMDATLSRAFSGNPPS
;
A
#
# COMPACT_ATOMS: atom_id res chain seq x y z
N MET A 1 18.56 9.51 -0.38
CA MET A 1 17.49 9.03 0.52
C MET A 1 17.27 7.56 0.15
N GLU A 2 17.97 6.68 0.85
CA GLU A 2 18.50 5.41 0.32
C GLU A 2 17.97 4.20 1.14
N ARG A 3 16.72 4.29 1.56
CA ARG A 3 16.11 3.28 2.44
C ARG A 3 14.72 3.04 1.87
N GLY A 4 14.44 1.79 1.51
CA GLY A 4 13.14 1.35 0.95
C GLY A 4 11.96 1.61 1.90
N CYS A 5 10.93 0.78 1.87
CA CYS A 5 9.77 1.04 2.74
C CYS A 5 10.17 0.91 4.22
N PRO A 6 10.01 1.96 5.06
CA PRO A 6 10.42 1.90 6.46
C PRO A 6 9.64 0.85 7.26
N ILE A 7 8.38 0.57 6.87
CA ILE A 7 7.56 -0.46 7.49
C ILE A 7 8.16 -1.85 7.20
N SER A 8 8.42 -2.16 5.93
CA SER A 8 9.03 -3.43 5.51
C SER A 8 10.41 -3.65 6.13
N LEU A 9 11.21 -2.59 6.22
CA LEU A 9 12.51 -2.63 6.90
C LEU A 9 12.33 -2.92 8.39
N GLY A 10 11.41 -2.24 9.08
CA GLY A 10 11.12 -2.50 10.50
C GLY A 10 10.65 -3.93 10.76
N VAL A 11 9.77 -4.47 9.90
CA VAL A 11 9.34 -5.88 10.01
C VAL A 11 10.52 -6.84 9.83
N ARG A 12 11.36 -6.61 8.81
CA ARG A 12 12.49 -7.49 8.50
C ARG A 12 13.56 -7.43 9.60
N ASP A 13 13.98 -6.23 9.97
CA ASP A 13 15.16 -6.01 10.82
C ASP A 13 14.90 -6.37 12.29
N PHE A 14 13.64 -6.24 12.76
CA PHE A 14 13.27 -6.62 14.13
C PHE A 14 12.72 -8.04 14.26
N ARG A 15 12.57 -8.80 13.16
CA ARG A 15 11.88 -10.10 13.16
C ARG A 15 12.44 -11.06 14.21
N GLU A 16 13.76 -11.11 14.35
CA GLU A 16 14.46 -12.04 15.26
C GLU A 16 14.78 -11.39 16.60
N THR A 17 15.21 -10.13 16.60
CA THR A 17 15.76 -9.45 17.78
C THR A 17 14.70 -8.77 18.64
N ALA A 18 13.55 -8.39 18.06
CA ALA A 18 12.43 -7.78 18.77
C ALA A 18 11.09 -8.13 18.09
N PRO A 19 10.60 -9.38 18.22
CA PRO A 19 9.43 -9.88 17.48
C PRO A 19 8.17 -9.04 17.69
N GLU A 20 7.94 -8.50 18.89
CA GLU A 20 6.82 -7.60 19.17
C GLU A 20 6.93 -6.27 18.41
N ALA A 21 8.13 -5.71 18.28
CA ALA A 21 8.35 -4.49 17.50
C ALA A 21 8.15 -4.76 16.00
N SER A 22 8.60 -5.92 15.51
CA SER A 22 8.30 -6.39 14.15
C SER A 22 6.79 -6.54 13.92
N ALA A 23 6.06 -7.14 14.87
CA ALA A 23 4.60 -7.28 14.78
C ALA A 23 3.91 -5.90 14.74
N ARG A 24 4.29 -4.96 15.59
CA ARG A 24 3.79 -3.57 15.57
C ARG A 24 4.12 -2.84 14.27
N ALA A 25 5.30 -3.08 13.69
CA ALA A 25 5.60 -2.56 12.36
C ALA A 25 4.64 -3.14 11.32
N ALA A 26 4.42 -4.46 11.33
CA ALA A 26 3.52 -5.13 10.39
C ALA A 26 2.06 -4.65 10.52
N GLU A 27 1.58 -4.33 11.73
CA GLU A 27 0.25 -3.74 11.95
C GLU A 27 0.04 -2.43 11.18
N SER A 28 1.12 -1.71 10.85
CA SER A 28 1.02 -0.50 10.03
C SER A 28 0.48 -0.82 8.63
N PHE A 29 0.86 -1.97 8.04
CA PHE A 29 0.26 -2.41 6.78
C PHE A 29 -1.21 -2.76 6.93
N THR A 30 -1.60 -3.42 8.03
CA THR A 30 -3.01 -3.70 8.33
C THR A 30 -3.82 -2.40 8.37
N LYS A 31 -3.36 -1.39 9.12
CA LYS A 31 -4.02 -0.09 9.23
C LYS A 31 -4.16 0.62 7.87
N LEU A 32 -3.13 0.57 7.03
CA LEU A 32 -3.17 1.15 5.69
C LEU A 32 -4.18 0.44 4.78
N VAL A 33 -4.22 -0.90 4.83
CA VAL A 33 -5.19 -1.69 4.06
C VAL A 33 -6.62 -1.42 4.53
N GLU A 34 -6.86 -1.40 5.85
CA GLU A 34 -8.16 -1.12 6.44
C GLU A 34 -8.65 0.29 6.11
N PHE A 35 -7.76 1.28 6.17
CA PHE A 35 -8.07 2.65 5.76
C PHE A 35 -8.53 2.72 4.30
N LEU A 36 -7.74 2.19 3.36
CA LEU A 36 -8.09 2.17 1.93
C LEU A 36 -9.39 1.41 1.67
N ALA A 37 -9.58 0.25 2.31
CA ALA A 37 -10.81 -0.52 2.18
C ALA A 37 -12.02 0.25 2.72
N GLY A 38 -11.85 0.99 3.82
CA GLY A 38 -12.88 1.88 4.38
C GLY A 38 -13.28 3.00 3.43
N GLU A 39 -12.30 3.65 2.77
CA GLU A 39 -12.59 4.67 1.76
C GLU A 39 -13.35 4.09 0.55
N PHE A 40 -12.92 2.92 0.06
CA PHE A 40 -13.63 2.23 -1.02
C PHE A 40 -15.05 1.79 -0.62
N GLY A 41 -15.24 1.37 0.63
CA GLY A 41 -16.57 1.05 1.16
C GLY A 41 -17.48 2.29 1.22
N ARG A 42 -16.94 3.43 1.65
CA ARG A 42 -17.66 4.73 1.64
C ARG A 42 -18.08 5.16 0.24
N SER A 43 -17.33 4.78 -0.79
CA SER A 43 -17.68 5.02 -2.20
C SER A 43 -18.65 3.98 -2.79
N GLY A 44 -19.26 3.13 -1.95
CA GLY A 44 -20.27 2.15 -2.38
C GLY A 44 -19.73 0.81 -2.89
N GLN A 45 -18.44 0.54 -2.77
CA GLN A 45 -17.89 -0.77 -3.17
C GLN A 45 -18.25 -1.86 -2.17
N ARG A 46 -18.43 -3.10 -2.65
CA ARG A 46 -18.66 -4.26 -1.79
C ARG A 46 -17.44 -4.51 -0.90
N PRO A 47 -17.62 -4.92 0.38
CA PRO A 47 -16.50 -5.09 1.32
C PRO A 47 -15.36 -5.99 0.81
N SER A 48 -15.70 -7.12 0.16
CA SER A 48 -14.70 -8.04 -0.40
C SER A 48 -13.90 -7.43 -1.55
N GLN A 49 -14.54 -6.60 -2.38
CA GLN A 49 -13.88 -5.88 -3.48
C GLN A 49 -13.00 -4.75 -2.94
N ALA A 50 -13.49 -4.00 -1.96
CA ALA A 50 -12.77 -2.92 -1.30
C ALA A 50 -11.47 -3.44 -0.64
N LEU A 51 -11.57 -4.52 0.13
CA LEU A 51 -10.41 -5.14 0.79
C LEU A 51 -9.39 -5.70 -0.22
N SER A 52 -9.88 -6.38 -1.26
CA SER A 52 -9.00 -6.89 -2.33
C SER A 52 -8.25 -5.76 -3.02
N ARG A 53 -8.95 -4.68 -3.39
CA ARG A 53 -8.35 -3.51 -4.05
C ARG A 53 -7.35 -2.78 -3.16
N ALA A 54 -7.65 -2.63 -1.87
CA ALA A 54 -6.73 -2.04 -0.89
C ALA A 54 -5.42 -2.83 -0.80
N ARG A 55 -5.49 -4.16 -0.72
CA ARG A 55 -4.30 -5.03 -0.71
C ARG A 55 -3.49 -4.90 -2.00
N SER A 56 -4.14 -4.86 -3.15
CA SER A 56 -3.47 -4.67 -4.45
C SER A 56 -2.72 -3.35 -4.53
N LEU A 57 -3.29 -2.25 -4.02
CA LEU A 57 -2.60 -0.95 -3.98
C LEU A 57 -1.36 -0.97 -3.08
N ILE A 58 -1.45 -1.59 -1.90
CA ILE A 58 -0.29 -1.73 -1.00
C ILE A 58 0.78 -2.63 -1.64
N ALA A 59 0.38 -3.70 -2.33
CA ALA A 59 1.32 -4.56 -3.05
C ALA A 59 2.03 -3.83 -4.19
N GLU A 60 1.29 -3.05 -5.00
CA GLU A 60 1.87 -2.20 -6.06
C GLU A 60 2.88 -1.20 -5.49
N TRP A 61 2.54 -0.56 -4.37
CA TRP A 61 3.44 0.36 -3.69
C TRP A 61 4.72 -0.31 -3.19
N GLN A 62 4.59 -1.46 -2.51
CA GLN A 62 5.74 -2.19 -1.99
C GLN A 62 6.64 -2.74 -3.11
N GLY A 63 6.04 -3.27 -4.17
CA GLY A 63 6.76 -3.74 -5.36
C GLY A 63 7.49 -2.60 -6.06
N GLY A 64 6.84 -1.45 -6.24
CA GLY A 64 7.44 -0.25 -6.82
C GLY A 64 8.66 0.24 -6.04
N ILE A 65 8.57 0.30 -4.70
CA ILE A 65 9.72 0.68 -3.86
C ILE A 65 10.85 -0.34 -3.98
N ALA A 66 10.53 -1.64 -3.90
CA ALA A 66 11.54 -2.69 -3.95
C ALA A 66 12.32 -2.67 -5.27
N LEU A 67 11.62 -2.55 -6.41
CA LEU A 67 12.24 -2.51 -7.74
C LEU A 67 13.01 -1.21 -7.97
N ALA A 68 12.44 -0.06 -7.60
CA ALA A 68 13.12 1.23 -7.72
C ALA A 68 14.45 1.24 -6.95
N HIS A 69 14.46 0.64 -5.75
CA HIS A 69 15.68 0.49 -4.97
C HIS A 69 16.65 -0.52 -5.60
N ALA A 70 16.17 -1.69 -6.03
CA ALA A 70 17.00 -2.74 -6.61
C ALA A 70 17.73 -2.28 -7.88
N PHE A 71 17.08 -1.46 -8.70
CA PHE A 71 17.64 -0.94 -9.96
C PHE A 71 18.22 0.46 -9.84
N SER A 72 18.17 1.09 -8.67
CA SER A 72 18.52 2.52 -8.49
C SER A 72 17.80 3.44 -9.49
N ASP A 73 16.53 3.11 -9.79
CA ASP A 73 15.72 3.79 -10.79
C ASP A 73 14.36 4.20 -10.21
N MET A 74 14.24 5.49 -9.89
CA MET A 74 13.03 6.07 -9.32
C MET A 74 11.87 6.17 -10.31
N THR A 75 12.11 6.00 -11.61
CA THR A 75 11.03 6.02 -12.61
C THR A 75 10.04 4.87 -12.40
N ILE A 76 10.53 3.72 -11.92
CA ILE A 76 9.71 2.57 -11.58
C ILE A 76 8.71 2.91 -10.46
N LEU A 77 9.15 3.64 -9.43
CA LEU A 77 8.26 4.08 -8.36
C LEU A 77 7.24 5.09 -8.87
N ALA A 78 7.66 6.03 -9.72
CA ALA A 78 6.74 6.99 -10.35
C ALA A 78 5.68 6.28 -11.21
N GLU A 79 6.04 5.22 -11.92
CA GLU A 79 5.11 4.36 -12.66
C GLU A 79 4.12 3.62 -11.76
N SER A 80 4.60 3.04 -10.66
CA SER A 80 3.73 2.44 -9.65
C SER A 80 2.72 3.44 -9.11
N PHE A 81 3.14 4.66 -8.78
CA PHE A 81 2.22 5.71 -8.35
C PHE A 81 1.20 6.09 -9.42
N ARG A 82 1.58 6.17 -10.69
CA ARG A 82 0.62 6.40 -11.79
C ARG A 82 -0.42 5.28 -11.90
N ARG A 83 -0.02 4.01 -11.74
CA ARG A 83 -0.96 2.87 -11.76
C ARG A 83 -1.91 2.89 -10.56
N MET A 84 -1.41 3.26 -9.39
CA MET A 84 -2.21 3.43 -8.18
C MET A 84 -3.22 4.56 -8.34
N ASP A 85 -2.78 5.73 -8.81
CA ASP A 85 -3.62 6.91 -9.05
C ASP A 85 -4.75 6.61 -10.06
N ALA A 86 -4.43 5.96 -11.17
CA ALA A 86 -5.43 5.53 -12.14
C ALA A 86 -6.46 4.56 -11.54
N THR A 87 -6.04 3.70 -10.61
CA THR A 87 -6.92 2.77 -9.90
C THR A 87 -7.83 3.48 -8.91
N LEU A 88 -7.31 4.46 -8.18
CA LEU A 88 -8.06 5.30 -7.25
C LEU A 88 -9.07 6.16 -8.00
N SER A 89 -8.63 6.85 -9.05
CA SER A 89 -9.49 7.66 -9.91
C SER A 89 -10.68 6.84 -10.43
N ARG A 90 -10.43 5.67 -11.03
CA ARG A 90 -11.53 4.78 -11.48
C ARG A 90 -12.47 4.34 -10.36
N ALA A 91 -11.95 4.14 -9.15
CA ALA A 91 -12.75 3.70 -8.01
C ALA A 91 -13.67 4.81 -7.47
N PHE A 92 -13.26 6.07 -7.59
CA PHE A 92 -13.99 7.23 -7.06
C PHE A 92 -14.70 8.09 -8.12
N SER A 93 -14.42 7.89 -9.42
CA SER A 93 -15.14 8.56 -10.51
C SER A 93 -16.57 8.03 -10.75
N GLY A 94 -16.97 6.95 -10.07
CA GLY A 94 -18.32 6.38 -10.15
C GLY A 94 -19.23 6.93 -9.05
N ASN A 95 -20.01 7.96 -9.40
CA ASN A 95 -21.01 8.70 -8.61
C ASN A 95 -20.48 9.78 -7.63
N PRO A 96 -20.81 11.08 -7.83
CA PRO A 96 -20.79 12.03 -6.74
C PRO A 96 -21.85 11.63 -5.68
N PRO A 97 -21.63 11.94 -4.40
CA PRO A 97 -22.68 11.80 -3.40
C PRO A 97 -23.86 12.69 -3.80
N SER A 98 -25.04 12.08 -3.95
CA SER A 98 -26.33 12.74 -4.08
C SER A 98 -26.72 13.46 -2.79
#